data_AF-A0A800CHI7-F1
#
_entry.id   AF-A0A800CHI7-F1
#
_cell.length_a   1.000
_cell.length_b   1.000
_cell.length_c   1.000
_cell.angle_alpha   90.00
_cell.angle_beta   90.00
_cell.angle_gamma   90.00
#
_symmetry.space_group_name_H-M   'P 1'
#
loop_
_entity.id
_entity.type
_entity.pdbx_description
1 polymer ?
#
loop_
_entity_poly.entity_id
_entity_poly.type
_entity_poly.pdbx_seq_one_letter_code
_entity_poly.pdbx_strand_id
1 'polypeptide(L)'
;MTLLQNIAHRTRRASFLTAKNLYWRLHAIPPEQKRYVFVAGVQRSGTNMLMDILEKSWLIDAYHERDERAFDNYKMREVPVIEKLATASPYPVFAIKSLFELQDLPELMVHFSPAKTLWIIRD
;
A
#
# COMPACT_ATOMS: atom_id res chain seq x y z
N MET A 1 7.11 -26.05 4.67
CA MET A 1 5.67 -25.72 4.69
C MET A 1 4.98 -26.55 3.62
N THR A 2 3.97 -27.33 3.95
CA THR A 2 3.31 -28.26 3.01
C THR A 2 2.40 -27.51 2.02
N LEU A 3 2.11 -28.10 0.87
CA LEU A 3 1.25 -27.51 -0.18
C LEU A 3 -0.10 -27.01 0.38
N LEU A 4 -0.69 -27.78 1.31
CA LEU A 4 -1.94 -27.46 2.00
C LEU A 4 -1.84 -26.20 2.86
N GLN A 5 -0.72 -25.99 3.56
CA GLN A 5 -0.49 -24.79 4.38
C GLN A 5 -0.41 -23.53 3.51
N ASN A 6 0.22 -23.62 2.33
CA ASN A 6 0.30 -22.50 1.40
C ASN A 6 -1.07 -22.11 0.84
N ILE A 7 -1.90 -23.10 0.48
CA ILE A 7 -3.26 -22.87 -0.02
C ILE A 7 -4.12 -22.22 1.07
N ALA A 8 -4.09 -22.78 2.30
CA ALA A 8 -4.84 -22.25 3.43
C ALA A 8 -4.43 -20.80 3.80
N HIS A 9 -3.14 -20.48 3.72
CA HIS A 9 -2.67 -19.12 3.95
C HIS A 9 -3.16 -18.15 2.87
N ARG A 10 -3.11 -18.56 1.60
CA ARG A 10 -3.60 -17.76 0.47
C ARG A 10 -5.10 -17.49 0.57
N THR A 11 -5.90 -18.50 0.89
CA THR A 11 -7.35 -18.35 1.04
C THR A 11 -7.67 -17.44 2.23
N ARG A 12 -6.98 -17.58 3.36
CA ARG A 12 -7.17 -16.69 4.52
C ARG A 12 -6.87 -15.23 4.16
N ARG A 13 -5.76 -14.96 3.48
CA ARG A 13 -5.41 -13.60 3.03
C ARG A 13 -6.47 -13.05 2.07
N ALA A 14 -6.86 -13.82 1.06
CA ALA A 14 -7.86 -13.40 0.08
C ALA A 14 -9.21 -13.08 0.77
N SER A 15 -9.72 -13.97 1.62
CA SER A 15 -10.96 -13.74 2.37
C SER A 15 -10.88 -12.52 3.27
N PHE A 16 -9.75 -12.30 3.94
CA PHE A 16 -9.53 -11.11 4.76
C PHE A 16 -9.56 -9.82 3.92
N LEU A 17 -8.84 -9.78 2.80
CA LEU A 17 -8.82 -8.61 1.92
C LEU A 17 -10.20 -8.32 1.33
N THR A 18 -10.91 -9.35 0.90
CA THR A 18 -12.28 -9.23 0.37
C THR A 18 -13.25 -8.69 1.44
N ALA A 19 -13.24 -9.26 2.65
CA ALA A 19 -14.10 -8.82 3.74
C ALA A 19 -13.82 -7.35 4.11
N LYS A 20 -12.54 -6.99 4.22
CA LYS A 20 -12.10 -5.63 4.50
C LYS A 20 -12.51 -4.65 3.40
N ASN A 21 -12.38 -5.04 2.13
CA ASN A 21 -12.76 -4.21 0.99
C ASN A 21 -14.27 -3.95 0.96
N LEU A 22 -15.07 -5.00 1.17
CA LEU A 22 -16.52 -4.89 1.24
C LEU A 22 -16.95 -3.97 2.41
N TYR A 23 -16.36 -4.16 3.59
CA TYR A 23 -16.65 -3.33 4.75
C TYR A 23 -16.46 -1.84 4.46
N TRP A 24 -15.32 -1.44 3.92
CA TRP A 24 -15.04 -0.03 3.63
C TRP A 24 -15.80 0.53 2.43
N ARG A 25 -16.15 -0.30 1.44
CA ARG A 25 -17.07 0.13 0.38
C ARG A 25 -18.45 0.49 0.92
N LEU A 26 -18.91 -0.21 1.97
CA LEU A 26 -20.18 0.08 2.63
C LEU A 26 -20.08 1.21 3.66
N HIS A 27 -18.89 1.46 4.21
CA HIS A 27 -18.62 2.50 5.21
C HIS A 27 -17.66 3.54 4.64
N ALA A 28 -18.06 4.17 3.52
CA ALA A 28 -17.25 5.17 2.86
C ALA A 28 -16.84 6.28 3.85
N ILE A 29 -15.55 6.62 3.85
CA ILE A 29 -15.05 7.76 4.61
C ILE A 29 -15.06 9.02 3.76
N PRO A 30 -15.26 10.20 4.38
CA PRO A 30 -15.13 11.46 3.67
C PRO A 30 -13.71 11.64 3.07
N PRO A 31 -13.57 12.14 1.84
CA PRO A 31 -12.27 12.30 1.18
C PRO A 31 -11.23 13.07 2.00
N GLU A 32 -11.65 14.08 2.76
CA GLU A 32 -10.80 14.91 3.61
C GLU A 32 -10.17 14.16 4.80
N GLN A 33 -10.70 12.98 5.14
CA GLN A 33 -10.15 12.14 6.21
C GLN A 33 -9.14 11.11 5.69
N LYS A 34 -8.99 10.98 4.36
CA LYS A 34 -8.07 10.04 3.73
C LYS A 34 -6.62 10.49 3.96
N ARG A 35 -5.76 9.53 4.26
CA ARG A 35 -4.32 9.76 4.50
C ARG A 35 -3.49 8.98 3.51
N TYR A 36 -2.42 9.60 3.02
CA TYR A 36 -1.48 8.98 2.10
C TYR A 36 -0.18 8.65 2.85
N VAL A 37 0.30 7.41 2.71
CA VAL A 37 1.51 6.92 3.37
C VAL A 37 2.44 6.31 2.35
N PHE A 38 3.66 6.82 2.25
CA PHE A 38 4.74 6.22 1.49
C PHE A 38 5.60 5.36 2.41
N VAL A 39 5.84 4.10 2.04
CA VAL A 39 6.81 3.23 2.73
C VAL A 39 8.10 3.23 1.91
N ALA A 40 9.08 3.97 2.40
CA ALA A 40 10.34 4.24 1.72
C ALA A 40 11.52 3.61 2.43
N GLY A 41 12.60 3.35 1.69
CA GLY A 41 13.85 2.86 2.23
C GLY A 41 14.68 2.18 1.15
N VAL A 42 15.96 1.96 1.41
CA VAL A 42 16.82 1.21 0.47
C VAL A 42 16.38 -0.25 0.37
N GLN A 43 16.72 -0.92 -0.73
CA GLN A 43 16.45 -2.35 -0.86
C GLN A 43 17.06 -3.14 0.31
N ARG A 44 16.38 -4.22 0.73
CA ARG A 44 16.79 -5.10 1.85
C ARG A 44 16.72 -4.48 3.26
N SER A 45 16.16 -3.27 3.42
CA SER A 45 15.98 -2.63 4.74
C SER A 45 14.81 -3.18 5.58
N GLY A 46 13.96 -4.05 5.02
CA GLY A 46 12.79 -4.59 5.71
C GLY A 46 11.45 -3.95 5.34
N THR A 47 11.43 -3.12 4.29
CA THR A 47 10.18 -2.52 3.77
C THR A 47 9.09 -3.54 3.44
N ASN A 48 9.42 -4.73 2.90
CA ASN A 48 8.43 -5.79 2.66
C ASN A 48 7.78 -6.30 3.96
N MET A 49 8.57 -6.48 5.03
CA MET A 49 8.05 -6.91 6.33
C MET A 49 7.09 -5.87 6.89
N LEU A 50 7.40 -4.57 6.77
CA LEU A 50 6.49 -3.51 7.20
C LEU A 50 5.20 -3.53 6.38
N MET A 51 5.29 -3.66 5.05
CA MET A 51 4.10 -3.75 4.20
C MET A 51 3.20 -4.93 4.59
N ASP A 52 3.77 -6.10 4.89
CA ASP A 52 3.03 -7.28 5.38
C ASP A 52 2.31 -7.03 6.72
N ILE A 53 2.85 -6.15 7.57
CA ILE A 53 2.21 -5.74 8.83
C ILE A 53 1.08 -4.75 8.54
N LEU A 54 1.32 -3.75 7.69
CA LEU A 54 0.32 -2.73 7.34
C LEU A 54 -0.90 -3.35 6.65
N GLU A 55 -0.71 -4.34 5.77
CA GLU A 55 -1.79 -5.02 5.05
C GLU A 55 -2.83 -5.64 6.01
N LYS A 56 -2.38 -6.13 7.18
CA LYS A 56 -3.22 -6.75 8.21
C LYS A 56 -4.12 -5.76 8.95
N SER A 57 -3.88 -4.46 8.80
CA SER A 57 -4.76 -3.43 9.38
C SER A 57 -6.08 -3.36 8.61
N TRP A 58 -7.17 -3.18 9.35
CA TRP A 58 -8.47 -2.88 8.74
C TRP A 58 -8.49 -1.50 8.08
N LEU A 59 -7.66 -0.56 8.52
CA LEU A 59 -7.71 0.84 8.06
C LEU A 59 -6.92 1.11 6.78
N ILE A 60 -6.06 0.18 6.35
CA ILE A 60 -5.03 0.43 5.34
C ILE A 60 -5.32 -0.35 4.06
N ASP A 61 -5.27 0.34 2.92
CA ASP A 61 -5.12 -0.23 1.59
C ASP A 61 -3.63 -0.21 1.22
N ALA A 62 -3.00 -1.38 1.14
CA ALA A 62 -1.56 -1.52 1.01
C ALA A 62 -1.17 -1.96 -0.41
N TYR A 63 -0.37 -1.15 -1.09
CA TYR A 63 0.14 -1.41 -2.44
C TYR A 63 1.63 -1.77 -2.37
N HIS A 64 1.91 -3.06 -2.53
CA HIS A 64 3.26 -3.59 -2.64
C HIS A 64 3.81 -3.36 -4.05
N GLU A 65 5.14 -3.35 -4.20
CA GLU A 65 5.87 -3.23 -5.49
C GLU A 65 5.54 -4.30 -6.55
N ARG A 66 4.80 -5.35 -6.18
CA ARG A 66 4.32 -6.40 -7.10
C ARG A 66 2.85 -6.24 -7.48
N ASP A 67 2.18 -5.21 -6.97
CA ASP A 67 0.79 -4.94 -7.31
C ASP A 67 0.73 -4.31 -8.69
N GLU A 68 0.35 -5.11 -9.70
CA GLU A 68 0.32 -4.70 -11.11
C GLU A 68 -0.59 -3.49 -11.37
N ARG A 69 -1.51 -3.17 -10.45
CA ARG A 69 -2.35 -1.97 -10.53
C ARG A 69 -1.52 -0.72 -10.35
N ALA A 70 -0.57 -0.73 -9.42
CA ALA A 70 0.25 0.42 -9.03
C ALA A 70 1.68 0.37 -9.60
N PHE A 71 2.15 -0.80 -10.02
CA PHE A 71 3.53 -1.00 -10.46
C PHE A 71 3.58 -1.69 -11.83
N ASP A 72 4.61 -1.36 -12.60
CA ASP A 72 5.05 -2.06 -13.80
C ASP A 72 6.50 -2.49 -13.60
N ASN A 73 6.74 -3.81 -13.56
CA ASN A 73 8.05 -4.40 -13.28
C ASN A 73 8.77 -3.75 -12.07
N TYR A 74 8.09 -3.68 -10.92
CA TYR A 74 8.57 -3.07 -9.66
C TYR A 74 8.70 -1.55 -9.66
N LYS A 75 8.55 -0.87 -10.79
CA LYS A 75 8.53 0.59 -10.88
C LYS A 75 7.12 1.10 -10.67
N MET A 76 6.94 2.08 -9.79
CA MET A 76 5.66 2.74 -9.60
C MET A 76 5.20 3.34 -10.93
N ARG A 77 3.92 3.14 -11.24
CA ARG A 77 3.28 3.79 -12.39
C ARG A 77 3.24 5.30 -12.17
N GLU A 78 3.00 6.02 -13.25
CA GLU A 78 2.90 7.48 -13.24
C GLU A 78 1.88 8.01 -12.22
N VAL A 79 2.14 9.22 -11.72
CA VAL A 79 1.36 9.86 -10.65
C VAL A 79 -0.16 9.86 -10.92
N PRO A 80 -0.67 10.16 -12.13
CA PRO A 80 -2.10 10.10 -12.41
C PRO A 80 -2.73 8.70 -12.18
N VAL A 81 -1.98 7.63 -12.44
CA VAL A 81 -2.45 6.26 -12.18
C VAL A 81 -2.55 6.02 -10.68
N ILE A 82 -1.55 6.43 -9.91
CA ILE A 82 -1.54 6.27 -8.45
C ILE A 82 -2.62 7.14 -7.80
N GLU A 83 -2.83 8.36 -8.27
CA GLU A 83 -3.91 9.25 -7.83
C GLU A 83 -5.29 8.63 -8.05
N LYS A 84 -5.51 8.00 -9.21
CA LYS A 84 -6.76 7.29 -9.52
C LYS A 84 -6.97 6.12 -8.55
N LEU A 85 -5.94 5.34 -8.24
CA LEU A 85 -6.01 4.25 -7.27
C LEU A 85 -6.31 4.77 -5.87
N ALA A 86 -5.61 5.82 -5.44
CA ALA A 86 -5.74 6.38 -4.12
C ALA A 86 -7.12 7.01 -3.90
N THR A 87 -7.65 7.71 -4.91
CA THR A 87 -9.02 8.24 -4.92
C THR A 87 -10.06 7.12 -4.87
N ALA A 88 -9.90 6.07 -5.69
CA ALA A 88 -10.84 4.94 -5.75
C ALA A 88 -10.79 4.01 -4.52
N SER A 89 -9.71 4.06 -3.74
CA SER A 89 -9.57 3.27 -2.52
C SER A 89 -10.61 3.68 -1.49
N PRO A 90 -11.46 2.77 -0.97
CA PRO A 90 -12.47 3.12 0.03
C PRO A 90 -11.89 3.29 1.45
N TYR A 91 -10.59 3.11 1.63
CA TYR A 91 -9.96 2.99 2.93
C TYR A 91 -9.57 4.35 3.53
N PRO A 92 -9.51 4.44 4.87
CA PRO A 92 -8.97 5.61 5.58
C PRO A 92 -7.52 5.95 5.24
N VAL A 93 -6.70 4.94 4.96
CA VAL A 93 -5.27 5.11 4.69
C VAL A 93 -4.90 4.37 3.41
N PHE A 94 -4.35 5.11 2.45
CA PHE A 94 -3.69 4.58 1.27
C PHE A 94 -2.19 4.49 1.54
N ALA A 95 -1.64 3.28 1.58
CA ALA A 95 -0.22 3.05 1.80
C ALA A 95 0.42 2.42 0.55
N ILE A 96 1.46 3.05 0.03
CA ILE A 96 2.17 2.56 -1.16
C ILE A 96 3.68 2.46 -0.87
N LYS A 97 4.28 1.40 -1.38
CA LYS A 97 5.73 1.20 -1.27
C LYS A 97 6.48 2.05 -2.30
N SER A 98 7.52 2.75 -1.88
CA SER A 98 8.36 3.59 -2.76
C SER A 98 9.82 3.17 -2.62
N LEU A 99 10.34 2.46 -3.62
CA LEU A 99 11.76 2.02 -3.63
C LEU A 99 12.52 2.59 -4.81
N PHE A 100 11.93 2.59 -6.01
CA PHE A 100 12.55 3.14 -7.21
C PHE A 100 12.26 4.64 -7.35
N GLU A 101 11.39 5.15 -6.48
CA GLU A 101 10.83 6.50 -6.48
C GLU A 101 11.44 7.34 -5.34
N LEU A 102 12.53 6.89 -4.73
CA LEU A 102 13.12 7.58 -3.57
C LEU A 102 13.58 8.99 -3.93
N GLN A 103 14.09 9.18 -5.15
CA GLN A 103 14.48 10.51 -5.66
C GLN A 103 13.29 11.44 -5.89
N ASP A 104 12.11 10.88 -6.18
CA ASP A 104 10.87 11.62 -6.48
C ASP A 104 9.98 11.77 -5.23
N LEU A 105 10.43 11.25 -4.08
CA LEU A 105 9.63 11.18 -2.86
C LEU A 105 9.21 12.57 -2.33
N PRO A 106 10.07 13.61 -2.33
CA PRO A 106 9.64 14.96 -1.95
C PRO A 106 8.47 15.47 -2.82
N GLU A 107 8.55 15.30 -4.13
CA GLU A 107 7.52 15.72 -5.09
C GLU A 107 6.23 14.92 -4.89
N LEU A 108 6.35 13.61 -4.68
CA LEU A 108 5.21 12.74 -4.34
C LEU A 108 4.55 13.18 -3.03
N MET A 109 5.32 13.56 -2.01
CA MET A 109 4.76 14.04 -0.75
C MET A 109 3.99 15.36 -0.90
N VAL A 110 4.46 16.26 -1.77
CA VAL A 110 3.77 17.50 -2.11
C VAL A 110 2.48 17.21 -2.88
N HIS A 111 2.54 16.33 -3.87
CA HIS A 111 1.39 15.99 -4.71
C HIS A 111 0.27 15.33 -3.89
N PHE A 112 0.61 14.38 -3.01
CA PHE A 112 -0.34 13.67 -2.15
C PHE A 112 -0.57 14.35 -0.79
N SER A 113 -0.39 15.67 -0.72
CA SER A 113 -0.49 16.39 0.55
C SER A 113 -1.89 16.29 1.18
N PRO A 114 -2.02 16.02 2.50
CA PRO A 114 -0.93 15.78 3.45
C PRO A 114 -0.47 14.31 3.45
N ALA A 115 0.70 14.05 2.87
CA ALA A 115 1.31 12.73 2.87
C ALA A 115 2.25 12.54 4.06
N LYS A 116 2.39 11.28 4.49
CA LYS A 116 3.42 10.86 5.46
C LYS A 116 4.33 9.82 4.84
N THR A 117 5.57 9.77 5.31
CA THR A 117 6.54 8.76 4.88
C THR A 117 7.02 7.96 6.08
N LEU A 118 6.98 6.63 5.96
CA LEU A 118 7.65 5.70 6.85
C LEU A 118 8.98 5.32 6.19
N TRP A 119 10.08 5.92 6.68
CA TRP A 119 11.42 5.67 6.16
C TRP A 119 12.12 4.57 6.94
N ILE A 120 12.40 3.45 6.28
CA ILE A 120 12.97 2.25 6.89
C ILE A 120 14.48 2.23 6.69
N ILE A 121 15.18 2.29 7.82
CA ILE A 121 16.64 2.22 7.91
C ILE A 121 17.00 0.87 8.52
N ARG A 122 18.08 0.27 8.02
CA ARG A 122 18.66 -0.94 8.55
C ARG A 122 20.18 -0.83 8.41
N ASP A 123 20.88 -1.22 9.47
CA ASP A 123 22.34 -1.33 9.53
C ASP A 123 22.89 -2.48 8.66
#